data_AF-A0A1F6CSW9-F1
#
_entry.id   AF-A0A1F6CSW9-F1
#
_cell.length_a   1.000
_cell.length_b   1.000
_cell.length_c   1.000
_cell.angle_alpha   90.00
_cell.angle_beta   90.00
_cell.angle_gamma   90.00
#
_symmetry.space_group_name_H-M   'P 1'
#
loop_
_entity.id
_entity.type
_entity.pdbx_description
1 polymer ?
#
loop_
_entity_poly.entity_id
_entity_poly.type
_entity_poly.pdbx_seq_one_letter_code
_entity_poly.pdbx_strand_id
1 'polypeptide(L)'
;MRQSRQTYLIATYRGNKVADDFIASNEMGWFCGRCPTVVINPSEVRQFLQYSLPHWDVGDEFVMAGIVNLDAVPEDKHELPLGEDDNPIPLVLFTNVSDGLPEPSQEGHARLVSARKRKKAKNKKHKRRR
;
A
#
# COMPACT_ATOMS: atom_id res chain seq x y z
N MET A 1 -19.30 -14.38 -14.41
CA MET A 1 -18.80 -13.70 -13.19
C MET A 1 -19.91 -12.81 -12.65
N ARG A 2 -19.99 -12.59 -11.34
CA ARG A 2 -21.04 -11.74 -10.74
C ARG A 2 -20.38 -10.47 -10.22
N GLN A 3 -20.87 -9.32 -10.68
CA GLN A 3 -20.45 -8.03 -10.13
C GLN A 3 -20.99 -7.92 -8.72
N SER A 4 -20.15 -7.51 -7.78
CA SER A 4 -20.48 -7.44 -6.37
C SER A 4 -19.85 -6.18 -5.81
N ARG A 5 -20.67 -5.39 -5.12
CA ARG A 5 -20.20 -4.24 -4.36
C ARG A 5 -19.39 -4.74 -3.17
N GLN A 6 -18.14 -4.32 -3.09
CA GLN A 6 -17.24 -4.65 -2.00
C GLN A 6 -16.59 -3.38 -1.48
N THR A 7 -16.11 -3.48 -0.24
CA THR A 7 -15.29 -2.44 0.37
C THR A 7 -13.83 -2.83 0.22
N TYR A 8 -13.06 -1.97 -0.43
CA TYR A 8 -11.64 -2.18 -0.68
C TYR A 8 -10.80 -1.20 0.11
N LEU A 9 -9.61 -1.62 0.53
CA LEU A 9 -8.55 -0.71 0.93
C LEU A 9 -7.63 -0.48 -0.28
N ILE A 10 -7.46 0.79 -0.66
CA ILE A 10 -6.68 1.22 -1.81
C ILE A 10 -5.54 2.08 -1.29
N ALA A 11 -4.31 1.65 -1.53
CA ALA A 11 -3.12 2.42 -1.23
C ALA A 11 -2.66 3.12 -2.50
N THR A 12 -2.35 4.41 -2.41
CA THR A 12 -1.85 5.21 -3.53
C THR A 12 -0.42 5.64 -3.31
N TYR A 13 0.32 5.84 -4.39
CA TYR A 13 1.74 6.13 -4.34
C TYR A 13 2.11 7.26 -5.31
N ARG A 14 3.13 8.03 -4.92
CA ARG A 14 3.85 8.95 -5.81
C ARG A 14 5.29 8.47 -5.92
N GLY A 15 5.59 7.74 -6.99
CA GLY A 15 6.82 6.95 -7.07
C GLY A 15 6.95 6.00 -5.87
N ASN A 16 8.04 6.08 -5.11
CA ASN A 16 8.29 5.14 -3.99
C ASN A 16 7.72 5.57 -2.63
N LYS A 17 6.81 6.55 -2.59
CA LYS A 17 6.20 7.03 -1.34
C LYS A 17 4.70 6.80 -1.38
N VAL A 18 4.16 6.30 -0.27
CA VAL A 18 2.70 6.30 -0.05
C VAL A 18 2.22 7.75 -0.12
N ALA A 19 1.25 8.00 -0.97
CA ALA A 19 0.56 9.28 -1.07
C ALA A 19 -0.56 9.30 -0.04
N ASP A 20 -1.47 8.32 -0.10
CA ASP A 20 -2.62 8.21 0.80
C ASP A 20 -3.26 6.81 0.72
N ASP A 21 -4.06 6.44 1.73
CA ASP A 21 -4.77 5.16 1.85
C ASP A 21 -6.27 5.39 2.06
N PHE A 22 -7.11 4.74 1.26
CA PHE A 22 -8.55 4.97 1.27
C PHE A 22 -9.36 3.68 1.38
N ILE A 23 -10.42 3.72 2.19
CA ILE A 23 -11.47 2.70 2.17
C ILE A 23 -12.57 3.16 1.20
N ALA A 24 -12.80 2.39 0.15
CA ALA A 24 -13.79 2.71 -0.87
C ALA A 24 -14.74 1.54 -1.14
N SER A 25 -16.04 1.81 -1.17
CA SER A 25 -17.06 0.85 -1.57
C SER A 25 -17.47 1.11 -3.02
N ASN A 26 -17.20 0.17 -3.93
CA ASN A 26 -17.53 0.32 -5.34
C ASN A 26 -17.65 -1.05 -6.04
N GLU A 27 -18.03 -1.04 -7.32
CA GLU A 27 -18.22 -2.20 -8.18
C GLU A 27 -17.05 -2.40 -9.17
N MET A 28 -15.83 -2.03 -8.76
CA MET A 28 -14.60 -2.04 -9.58
C MET A 28 -14.03 -3.44 -9.85
N GLY A 29 -14.77 -4.50 -9.51
CA GLY A 29 -14.32 -5.87 -9.65
C GLY A 29 -15.42 -6.93 -9.61
N TRP A 30 -15.01 -8.16 -9.92
CA TRP A 30 -15.90 -9.32 -10.00
C TRP A 30 -15.33 -10.50 -9.24
N PHE A 31 -16.21 -11.22 -8.53
CA PHE A 31 -15.86 -12.51 -7.97
C PHE A 31 -16.05 -13.62 -9.00
N CYS A 32 -15.08 -14.53 -8.99
CA CYS A 32 -15.23 -15.83 -9.58
C CYS A 32 -16.21 -16.66 -8.72
N GLY A 33 -17.37 -17.01 -9.28
CA GLY A 33 -18.35 -17.86 -8.55
C GLY A 33 -17.90 -19.31 -8.35
N ARG A 34 -16.72 -19.70 -8.83
CA ARG A 34 -16.17 -21.06 -8.77
C ARG A 34 -14.77 -21.14 -8.16
N CYS A 35 -14.20 -20.00 -7.75
CA CYS A 35 -12.84 -19.92 -7.24
C CYS A 35 -12.68 -18.70 -6.33
N PRO A 36 -11.77 -18.74 -5.33
CA PRO A 36 -11.56 -17.63 -4.40
C PRO A 36 -10.70 -16.54 -5.06
N THR A 37 -11.18 -15.98 -6.16
CA THR A 37 -10.46 -14.98 -6.96
C THR A 37 -11.35 -13.79 -7.22
N VAL A 38 -10.77 -12.61 -7.01
CA VAL A 38 -11.37 -11.33 -7.38
C VAL A 38 -10.59 -10.76 -8.54
N VAL A 39 -11.31 -10.40 -9.60
CA VAL A 39 -10.75 -9.70 -10.76
C VAL A 39 -11.07 -8.24 -10.58
N ILE A 40 -10.05 -7.39 -10.55
CA ILE A 40 -10.21 -5.93 -10.42
C ILE A 40 -9.97 -5.29 -11.78
N ASN A 41 -10.81 -4.33 -12.18
CA ASN A 41 -10.62 -3.53 -13.38
C ASN A 41 -9.75 -2.30 -13.06
N PRO A 42 -8.47 -2.27 -13.48
CA PRO A 42 -7.59 -1.14 -13.15
C PRO A 42 -8.05 0.18 -13.79
N SER A 43 -8.74 0.13 -14.93
CA SER A 43 -9.25 1.34 -15.60
C SER A 43 -10.38 1.99 -14.80
N GLU A 44 -11.27 1.18 -14.22
CA GLU A 44 -12.34 1.69 -13.34
C GLU A 44 -11.77 2.25 -12.04
N VAL A 45 -10.75 1.61 -11.46
CA VAL A 45 -10.07 2.14 -10.27
C VAL A 45 -9.40 3.48 -10.58
N ARG A 46 -8.68 3.60 -11.71
CA ARG A 46 -8.09 4.87 -12.13
C ARG A 46 -9.13 5.95 -12.33
N GLN A 47 -10.25 5.62 -12.98
CA GLN A 47 -11.34 6.57 -13.18
C GLN A 47 -11.94 7.02 -11.85
N PHE A 48 -12.12 6.10 -10.91
CA PHE A 48 -12.59 6.41 -9.56
C PHE A 48 -11.63 7.38 -8.85
N LEU A 49 -10.33 7.10 -8.87
CA LEU A 49 -9.29 7.94 -8.26
C LEU A 49 -9.14 9.30 -8.94
N GLN A 50 -9.54 9.44 -10.21
CA GLN A 50 -9.49 10.70 -10.95
C GLN A 50 -10.61 11.69 -10.60
N TYR A 51 -11.71 11.25 -9.97
CA TYR A 51 -12.75 12.16 -9.50
C TYR A 51 -12.21 12.99 -8.33
N SER A 52 -11.54 14.08 -8.68
CA SER A 52 -10.72 14.88 -7.79
C SER A 52 -11.61 15.72 -6.87
N LEU A 53 -11.62 15.42 -5.57
CA LEU A 53 -12.00 16.42 -4.58
C LEU A 53 -10.87 17.47 -4.49
N PRO A 54 -11.18 18.72 -4.15
CA PRO A 54 -10.15 19.71 -3.86
C PRO A 54 -9.21 19.17 -2.79
N HIS A 55 -7.89 19.24 -3.03
CA HIS A 55 -6.82 18.72 -2.17
C HIS A 55 -6.62 17.19 -2.15
N TRP A 56 -7.30 16.45 -3.03
CA TRP A 56 -7.06 15.02 -3.17
C TRP A 56 -5.73 14.75 -3.88
N ASP A 57 -4.77 14.15 -3.18
CA ASP A 57 -3.50 13.68 -3.75
C ASP A 57 -3.47 12.14 -3.87
N VAL A 58 -3.99 11.61 -4.98
CA VAL A 58 -3.98 10.17 -5.30
C VAL A 58 -2.66 9.64 -5.87
N GLY A 59 -1.61 10.47 -5.97
CA GLY A 59 -0.37 10.05 -6.62
C GLY A 59 -0.54 9.65 -8.10
N ASP A 60 0.37 8.80 -8.60
CA ASP A 60 0.41 8.30 -9.99
C ASP A 60 0.24 6.76 -10.09
N GLU A 61 0.35 6.06 -8.97
CA GLU A 61 0.26 4.61 -8.86
C GLU A 61 -0.69 4.20 -7.73
N PHE A 62 -1.28 3.00 -7.84
CA PHE A 62 -2.14 2.45 -6.79
C PHE A 62 -1.97 0.94 -6.65
N VAL A 63 -2.27 0.45 -5.47
CA VAL A 63 -2.36 -0.98 -5.13
C VAL A 63 -3.67 -1.23 -4.39
N MET A 64 -4.34 -2.32 -4.77
CA MET A 64 -5.46 -2.84 -4.01
C MET A 64 -4.91 -3.67 -2.86
N ALA A 65 -4.85 -3.11 -1.65
CA ALA A 65 -4.27 -3.78 -0.49
C ALA A 65 -5.10 -5.00 -0.06
N GLY A 66 -6.43 -4.92 -0.19
CA GLY A 66 -7.31 -6.03 0.11
C GLY A 66 -8.78 -5.64 0.16
N ILE A 67 -9.61 -6.58 0.63
CA ILE A 67 -11.03 -6.37 0.88
C ILE A 67 -11.23 -6.13 2.38
N VAL A 68 -11.97 -5.09 2.74
CA VAL A 68 -12.31 -4.80 4.13
C VAL A 68 -13.55 -5.60 4.53
N ASN A 69 -13.39 -6.52 5.48
CA ASN A 69 -14.46 -7.32 6.04
C ASN A 69 -15.00 -6.69 7.33
N LEU A 70 -15.95 -5.76 7.19
CA LEU A 70 -16.52 -5.04 8.34
C LEU A 70 -17.28 -5.96 9.31
N ASP A 71 -17.75 -7.12 8.85
CA ASP A 71 -18.43 -8.12 9.72
C ASP A 71 -17.46 -8.78 10.70
N ALA A 72 -16.14 -8.63 10.50
CA ALA A 72 -15.13 -9.11 11.44
C ALA A 72 -14.83 -8.13 12.58
N VAL A 73 -15.42 -6.92 12.58
CA VAL A 73 -15.25 -5.96 13.68
C VAL A 73 -16.13 -6.41 14.86
N PRO A 74 -15.57 -6.64 16.06
CA PRO A 74 -16.34 -6.96 17.26
C PRO A 74 -17.37 -5.86 17.61
N GLU A 75 -18.57 -6.24 18.05
CA GLU A 75 -19.67 -5.29 18.35
C GLU A 75 -19.25 -4.20 19.36
N ASP A 76 -18.42 -4.54 20.34
CA ASP A 76 -17.89 -3.63 21.35
C ASP A 76 -16.92 -2.58 20.79
N LYS A 77 -16.49 -2.73 19.53
CA LYS A 77 -15.53 -1.84 18.85
C LYS A 77 -16.13 -1.08 17.67
N HIS A 78 -17.43 -1.20 17.42
CA HIS A 78 -18.10 -0.53 16.29
C HIS A 78 -18.06 1.00 16.39
N GLU A 79 -18.00 1.54 17.62
CA GLU A 79 -17.89 2.98 17.87
C GLU A 79 -16.45 3.49 17.79
N LEU A 80 -15.46 2.60 17.78
CA LEU A 80 -14.05 2.99 17.70
C LEU A 80 -13.66 3.26 16.24
N PRO A 81 -12.80 4.27 15.98
CA PRO A 81 -12.24 4.47 14.66
C PRO A 81 -11.50 3.22 14.16
N LEU A 82 -11.66 2.89 12.87
CA LEU A 82 -10.91 1.81 12.25
C LEU A 82 -9.47 2.25 11.96
N GLY A 83 -8.51 1.36 12.20
CA GLY A 83 -7.08 1.58 11.94
C GLY A 83 -6.26 1.97 13.18
N GLU A 84 -6.88 2.06 14.36
CA GLU A 84 -6.16 2.20 15.62
C GLU A 84 -5.63 0.85 16.12
N ASP A 85 -4.63 0.87 17.01
CA ASP A 85 -4.01 -0.34 17.58
C ASP A 85 -5.06 -1.30 18.19
N ASP A 86 -6.08 -0.74 18.85
CA ASP A 86 -7.16 -1.49 19.49
C ASP A 86 -8.31 -1.85 18.54
N ASN A 87 -8.39 -1.25 17.35
CA ASN A 87 -9.42 -1.51 16.34
C ASN A 87 -8.84 -1.48 14.91
N PRO A 88 -8.02 -2.49 14.53
CA PRO A 88 -7.35 -2.51 13.24
C PRO A 88 -8.35 -2.66 12.09
N ILE A 89 -7.95 -2.23 10.88
CA ILE A 89 -8.76 -2.44 9.68
C ILE A 89 -8.86 -3.96 9.42
N PRO A 90 -10.06 -4.54 9.39
CA PRO A 90 -10.24 -5.99 9.18
C PRO A 90 -10.03 -6.35 7.70
N LEU A 91 -8.76 -6.48 7.31
CA LEU A 91 -8.35 -6.62 5.92
C LEU A 91 -8.16 -8.10 5.52
N VAL A 92 -8.85 -8.51 4.46
CA VAL A 92 -8.60 -9.77 3.74
C VAL A 92 -7.62 -9.48 2.60
N LEU A 93 -6.38 -9.94 2.78
CA LEU A 93 -5.30 -9.76 1.80
C LEU A 93 -5.48 -10.67 0.58
N PHE A 94 -5.07 -10.18 -0.58
CA PHE A 94 -5.00 -10.99 -1.78
C PHE A 94 -3.72 -11.84 -1.79
N THR A 95 -3.84 -13.14 -2.08
CA THR A 95 -2.73 -14.09 -2.07
C THR A 95 -1.72 -13.92 -3.21
N ASN A 96 -2.10 -13.20 -4.28
CA ASN A 96 -1.27 -12.98 -5.47
C ASN A 96 -0.68 -11.57 -5.55
N VAL A 97 -0.82 -10.76 -4.51
CA VAL A 97 -0.03 -9.54 -4.40
C VAL A 97 1.35 -10.03 -4.01
N SER A 98 2.23 -10.18 -5.00
CA SER A 98 3.67 -10.33 -4.69
C SER A 98 4.00 -9.20 -3.71
N ASP A 99 4.74 -9.50 -2.64
CA ASP A 99 5.21 -8.57 -1.60
C ASP A 99 6.14 -7.48 -2.17
N GLY A 100 5.69 -6.80 -3.22
CA GLY A 100 6.26 -5.62 -3.83
C GLY A 100 5.86 -4.41 -3.02
N LEU A 101 6.16 -4.42 -1.72
CA LEU A 101 6.81 -3.22 -1.20
C LEU A 101 7.98 -2.97 -2.14
N PRO A 102 8.18 -1.74 -2.67
CA PRO A 102 9.31 -1.48 -3.54
C PRO A 102 10.58 -1.91 -2.80
N GLU A 103 11.14 -3.05 -3.20
CA GLU A 103 12.41 -3.54 -2.71
C GLU A 103 13.37 -2.37 -2.84
N PRO A 104 14.07 -1.96 -1.76
CA PRO A 104 15.00 -0.85 -1.83
C PRO A 104 15.99 -1.17 -2.93
N SER A 105 15.87 -0.47 -4.06
CA SER A 105 16.68 -0.67 -5.26
C SER A 105 18.13 -0.97 -4.87
N GLN A 106 18.72 -2.02 -5.45
CA GLN A 106 20.09 -2.46 -5.13
C GLN A 106 21.13 -1.32 -5.25
N GLU A 107 20.81 -0.24 -5.98
CA GLU A 107 21.58 1.00 -6.05
C GLU A 107 21.68 1.74 -4.70
N GLY A 108 20.63 1.75 -3.88
CA GLY A 108 20.62 2.34 -2.54
C GLY A 108 21.56 1.63 -1.57
N HIS A 109 21.59 0.29 -1.63
CA HIS A 109 22.48 -0.52 -0.80
C HIS A 109 23.95 -0.35 -1.20
N ALA A 110 24.24 -0.29 -2.51
CA ALA A 110 25.59 0.01 -3.02
C ALA A 110 26.08 1.43 -2.64
N ARG A 111 25.18 2.43 -2.64
CA ARG A 111 25.48 3.80 -2.19
C ARG A 111 25.76 3.88 -0.68
N LEU A 112 25.02 3.15 0.15
CA LEU A 112 25.26 3.10 1.61
C LEU A 112 26.58 2.39 1.96
N VAL A 113 26.91 1.29 1.27
CA VAL A 113 28.16 0.55 1.49
C VAL A 113 29.39 1.37 1.02
N SER A 114 29.29 2.07 -0.11
CA SER A 114 30.36 2.94 -0.61
C SER A 114 30.56 4.20 0.25
N ALA A 115 29.48 4.79 0.77
CA ALA A 115 29.56 5.93 1.71
C ALA A 115 30.22 5.51 3.05
N ARG A 116 29.90 4.32 3.57
CA ARG A 116 30.57 3.76 4.77
C ARG A 116 32.06 3.47 4.54
N LYS A 117 32.45 2.97 3.36
CA LYS A 117 33.88 2.79 3.00
C LYS A 117 34.63 4.12 2.92
N ARG A 118 34.03 5.17 2.34
CA ARG A 118 34.65 6.52 2.24
C ARG A 118 34.84 7.18 3.61
N LYS A 119 33.89 7.02 4.55
CA LYS A 119 34.04 7.54 5.93
C LYS A 119 35.18 6.85 6.70
N LYS A 120 35.34 5.52 6.58
CA LYS A 120 36.45 4.79 7.24
C LYS A 120 37.83 5.20 6.70
N ALA A 121 37.95 5.50 5.40
CA ALA A 121 39.22 5.93 4.81
C ALA A 121 39.68 7.33 5.30
N LYS A 122 38.74 8.27 5.49
CA LYS A 122 39.06 9.61 6.02
C LYS A 122 39.53 9.58 7.47
N ASN A 123 38.91 8.75 8.32
CA ASN A 123 39.34 8.61 9.73
C ASN A 123 40.74 7.99 9.88
N LYS A 124 41.11 7.03 9.02
CA LYS A 124 42.47 6.45 9.03
C LYS A 124 43.55 7.47 8.64
N LYS A 125 43.23 8.42 7.75
CA LYS A 125 44.18 9.45 7.30
C LYS A 125 44.39 10.55 8.34
N HIS A 126 43.37 10.86 9.14
CA HIS A 126 43.49 11.86 10.21
C HIS A 126 44.32 11.36 11.39
N LYS A 127 44.23 10.06 11.72
CA LYS A 127 45.00 9.45 12.82
C LYS A 127 46.51 9.28 12.52
N ARG A 128 46.95 9.40 11.26
CA ARG A 128 48.37 9.37 10.86
C ARG A 128 49.04 10.76 10.81
N ARG A 129 48.29 11.84 11.03
CA ARG A 129 48.81 13.23 11.02
C ARG A 129 48.83 13.87 12.43
N ARG A 130 48.58 13.08 13.47
CA ARG A 130 48.83 13.44 14.88
C ARG A 130 49.94 12.55 15.40
#